data_AF-A0A5J5Q5Q3-F1
#
_entry.id   AF-A0A5J5Q5Q3-F1
#
_cell.length_a   1.000
_cell.length_b   1.000
_cell.length_c   1.000
_cell.angle_alpha   90.00
_cell.angle_beta   90.00
_cell.angle_gamma   90.00
#
_symmetry.space_group_name_H-M   'P 1'
#
loop_
_entity.id
_entity.type
_entity.pdbx_description
1 polymer ?
#
loop_
_entity_poly.entity_id
_entity_poly.type
_entity_poly.pdbx_seq_one_letter_code
_entity_poly.pdbx_strand_id
1 'polypeptide(L)'
;MWLAFSIGVGVAAMATDPSPQIPMRASSKSSNNSIHPVDVETPPVRTPTPIIYREIKHFKKWIPWLVPAFVVANTVMFIITMYVNNCPKNSVSCVADFLGRFSFQPFKENPLLGPSSATLLKMGALHVKEVVDGDQGWRLITCNWLHGGVFHLLANMLSLLVIGIRLEREFGFIRVGLIYIISGFGGSLMSALFLQSNISVGASGALFGILGSMLSELITNWTIYANKVASFVTLLVIIAVNLAVGILPHVDNFAHIGGFLTGFLLGFVFLIRPQFGWVSQRYAPPGHSSSARPKFKKYQCILWAVSLILVIVGLSLGLIMLLRGVNANDHCSWCHYLSCVPTSRWSCNTEPAYCSSTQLGSQVNVTCSTNGRTTTYFLPGASSSQIQSLCSQQCS
;
A
#
# COMPACT_ATOMS: atom_id res chain seq x y z
N MET A 1 5.46 1.88 -10.01
CA MET A 1 6.36 1.95 -8.83
C MET A 1 7.62 2.81 -9.05
N TRP A 2 8.52 2.52 -10.00
CA TRP A 2 9.76 3.31 -10.22
C TRP A 2 9.54 4.81 -10.52
N LEU A 3 8.45 5.17 -11.22
CA LEU A 3 8.07 6.58 -11.43
C LEU A 3 7.66 7.32 -10.14
N ALA A 4 7.12 6.62 -9.14
CA ALA A 4 6.83 7.23 -7.83
C ALA A 4 8.13 7.56 -7.06
N PHE A 5 9.26 6.94 -7.42
CA PHE A 5 10.58 7.23 -6.86
C PHE A 5 11.30 8.35 -7.62
N SER A 6 11.13 8.46 -8.95
CA SER A 6 11.77 9.50 -9.78
C SER A 6 11.06 10.84 -9.76
N ILE A 7 9.74 10.88 -9.50
CA ILE A 7 9.05 12.14 -9.19
C ILE A 7 9.46 12.50 -7.77
N GLY A 8 10.54 13.29 -7.66
CA GLY A 8 11.12 13.72 -6.41
C GLY A 8 10.03 14.04 -5.38
N VAL A 9 9.96 13.24 -4.32
CA VAL A 9 9.01 13.41 -3.22
C VAL A 9 9.46 14.63 -2.38
N GLY A 10 9.51 15.79 -3.02
CA GLY A 10 9.38 17.09 -2.39
C GLY A 10 7.90 17.39 -2.23
N VAL A 11 7.19 16.60 -1.42
CA VAL A 11 5.74 16.77 -1.22
C VAL A 11 5.43 17.09 0.24
N ALA A 12 4.89 18.31 0.39
CA ALA A 12 4.26 18.91 1.56
C ALA A 12 5.14 19.02 2.81
N ALA A 13 5.96 20.08 2.85
CA ALA A 13 6.22 20.76 4.10
C ALA A 13 4.89 21.41 4.56
N MET A 14 4.47 21.12 5.80
CA MET A 14 3.46 21.92 6.48
C MET A 14 3.96 23.36 6.56
N ALA A 15 3.07 24.34 6.48
CA ALA A 15 3.43 25.74 6.62
C ALA A 15 4.24 25.94 7.92
N THR A 16 5.54 26.21 7.78
CA THR A 16 6.33 26.84 8.84
C THR A 16 6.09 28.34 8.72
N ASP A 17 5.55 28.95 9.78
CA ASP A 17 5.24 30.38 9.83
C ASP A 17 6.50 31.20 9.48
N PRO A 18 6.44 32.14 8.52
CA PRO A 18 7.53 33.07 8.31
C PRO A 18 7.62 34.00 9.53
N SER A 19 8.77 34.04 10.18
CA SER A 19 9.07 35.04 11.20
C SER A 19 8.84 36.44 10.63
N PRO A 20 8.13 37.36 11.32
CA PRO A 20 7.94 38.70 10.81
C PRO A 20 9.27 39.44 10.84
N GLN A 21 9.88 39.65 9.67
CA GLN A 21 10.96 40.62 9.52
C GLN A 21 10.38 42.01 9.73
N ILE A 22 10.74 42.65 10.84
CA ILE A 22 10.46 44.05 11.11
C ILE A 22 11.32 44.87 10.13
N PRO A 23 10.75 45.68 9.22
CA PRO A 23 11.55 46.60 8.43
C PRO A 23 11.90 47.80 9.31
N MET A 24 13.17 47.89 9.74
CA MET A 24 13.73 49.12 10.29
C MET A 24 13.81 50.16 9.19
N ARG A 25 12.87 51.11 9.18
CA ARG A 25 12.95 52.32 8.35
C ARG A 25 13.54 53.45 9.19
N ALA A 26 14.86 53.63 9.12
CA ALA A 26 15.51 54.83 9.61
C ALA A 26 15.25 55.98 8.63
N SER A 27 14.62 57.05 9.10
CA SER A 27 14.57 58.34 8.40
C SER A 27 14.89 59.45 9.38
N SER A 28 16.16 59.86 9.35
CA SER A 28 16.65 61.10 9.94
C SER A 28 15.98 62.29 9.25
N LYS A 29 15.33 63.17 10.03
CA LYS A 29 15.22 64.59 9.68
C LYS A 29 15.06 65.43 10.93
N SER A 30 16.10 66.24 11.16
CA SER A 30 16.23 67.34 12.11
C SER A 30 15.10 68.36 11.99
N SER A 31 14.56 68.80 13.12
CA SER A 31 13.97 70.14 13.30
C SER A 31 13.79 70.43 14.79
N ASN A 32 14.52 71.43 15.29
CA ASN A 32 14.46 72.01 16.62
C ASN A 32 13.07 72.59 16.93
N ASN A 33 12.52 72.28 18.11
CA ASN A 33 11.97 73.29 19.02
C ASN A 33 11.77 72.69 20.42
N SER A 34 12.52 73.23 21.37
CA SER A 34 12.52 72.88 22.78
C SER A 34 11.43 73.62 23.55
N ILE A 35 10.53 72.87 24.20
CA ILE A 35 9.69 73.33 25.31
C ILE A 35 9.75 72.23 26.39
N HIS A 36 10.19 72.57 27.59
CA HIS A 36 10.29 71.68 28.76
C HIS A 36 8.91 71.47 29.45
N PRO A 37 8.74 70.39 30.25
CA PRO A 37 7.48 69.66 30.37
C PRO A 37 6.58 70.13 31.53
N VAL A 38 5.29 69.85 31.42
CA VAL A 38 4.38 69.73 32.57
C VAL A 38 4.35 68.25 32.95
N ASP A 39 4.78 67.93 34.17
CA ASP A 39 4.76 66.57 34.72
C ASP A 39 3.32 66.06 34.80
N VAL A 40 2.99 65.09 33.94
CA VAL A 40 1.81 64.24 34.11
C VAL A 40 2.30 62.94 34.76
N GLU A 41 1.98 62.81 36.04
CA GLU A 41 2.27 61.63 36.85
C GLU A 41 1.70 60.38 36.16
N THR A 42 2.59 59.58 35.56
CA THR A 42 2.23 58.38 34.81
C THR A 42 2.16 57.22 35.81
N PRO A 43 1.08 56.42 35.85
CA PRO A 43 1.02 55.25 36.74
C PRO A 43 2.12 54.24 36.36
N PRO A 44 2.63 53.42 37.30
CA PRO A 44 3.81 52.62 37.08
C PRO A 44 3.59 51.65 35.91
N VAL A 45 4.48 51.75 34.92
CA VAL A 45 4.55 50.84 33.78
C VAL A 45 4.75 49.42 34.32
N ARG A 46 3.70 48.62 34.27
CA ARG A 46 3.75 47.20 34.57
C ARG A 46 4.67 46.57 33.52
N THR A 47 5.85 46.13 33.94
CA THR A 47 6.80 45.41 33.09
C THR A 47 6.05 44.24 32.44
N PRO A 48 6.05 44.08 31.10
CA PRO A 48 5.44 42.92 30.50
C PRO A 48 6.22 41.70 30.97
N THR A 49 5.57 40.81 31.71
CA THR A 49 6.09 39.46 31.96
C THR A 49 6.53 38.87 30.62
N PRO A 50 7.75 38.32 30.51
CA PRO A 50 8.23 37.74 29.27
C PRO A 50 7.26 36.63 28.86
N ILE A 51 6.58 36.84 27.74
CA ILE A 51 5.74 35.81 27.12
C ILE A 51 6.71 34.73 26.66
N ILE A 52 6.85 33.68 27.46
CA ILE A 52 7.52 32.46 27.06
C ILE A 52 6.65 31.87 25.95
N TYR A 53 7.01 32.11 24.70
CA TYR A 53 6.47 31.37 23.57
C TYR A 53 6.93 29.91 23.73
N ARG A 54 6.15 29.14 24.49
CA ARG A 54 6.32 27.69 24.52
C ARG A 54 5.85 27.21 23.16
N GLU A 55 6.79 26.89 22.28
CA GLU A 55 6.51 26.28 20.98
C GLU A 55 5.66 25.02 21.22
N ILE A 56 4.34 25.12 21.01
CA ILE A 56 3.42 24.02 21.24
C ILE A 56 3.65 23.03 20.10
N LYS A 57 4.49 22.02 20.30
CA LYS A 57 4.58 20.87 19.38
C LYS A 57 3.21 20.18 19.36
N HIS A 58 2.38 20.57 18.39
CA HIS A 58 0.94 20.29 18.35
C HIS A 58 0.58 18.80 18.22
N PHE A 59 1.53 17.92 17.89
CA PHE A 59 1.34 16.46 17.86
C PHE A 59 2.61 15.73 18.29
N LYS A 60 2.49 14.72 19.16
CA LYS A 60 3.60 13.83 19.54
C LYS A 60 4.02 13.05 18.30
N LYS A 61 5.20 13.36 17.73
CA LYS A 61 5.77 12.57 16.63
C LYS A 61 6.08 11.17 17.16
N TRP A 62 5.50 10.15 16.55
CA TRP A 62 5.74 8.77 16.92
C TRP A 62 7.10 8.31 16.40
N ILE A 63 7.78 7.47 17.17
CA ILE A 63 8.95 6.74 16.67
C ILE A 63 8.41 5.59 15.82
N PRO A 64 8.71 5.56 14.51
CA PRO A 64 8.20 4.51 13.63
C PRO A 64 8.95 3.22 13.88
N TRP A 65 8.22 2.14 14.17
CA TRP A 65 8.79 0.81 14.38
C TRP A 65 7.97 -0.27 13.68
N LEU A 66 6.65 -0.04 13.50
CA LEU A 66 5.75 -1.00 12.90
C LEU A 66 6.04 -1.18 11.41
N VAL A 67 6.23 -0.09 10.68
CA VAL A 67 6.54 -0.14 9.25
C VAL A 67 7.87 -0.85 8.98
N PRO A 68 8.98 -0.53 9.66
CA PRO A 68 10.19 -1.35 9.60
C PRO A 68 9.96 -2.82 9.96
N ALA A 69 9.15 -3.12 10.97
CA ALA A 69 8.82 -4.50 11.34
C ALA A 69 8.08 -5.25 10.23
N PHE A 70 7.15 -4.60 9.52
CA PHE A 70 6.49 -5.19 8.35
C PHE A 70 7.48 -5.46 7.22
N VAL A 71 8.46 -4.57 7.00
CA VAL A 71 9.50 -4.80 5.99
C VAL A 71 10.34 -6.02 6.32
N VAL A 72 10.75 -6.14 7.59
CA VAL A 72 11.49 -7.32 8.07
C VAL A 72 10.65 -8.58 7.91
N ALA A 73 9.38 -8.56 8.35
CA ALA A 73 8.50 -9.72 8.25
C ALA A 73 8.33 -10.20 6.79
N ASN A 74 8.08 -9.29 5.85
CA ASN A 74 7.95 -9.62 4.43
C ASN A 74 9.26 -10.15 3.82
N THR A 75 10.40 -9.60 4.22
CA THR A 75 11.72 -10.07 3.78
C THR A 75 12.00 -11.47 4.30
N VAL A 76 11.73 -11.74 5.59
CA VAL A 76 11.87 -13.05 6.20
C VAL A 76 10.95 -14.07 5.52
N MET A 77 9.68 -13.72 5.29
CA MET A 77 8.74 -14.59 4.59
C MET A 77 9.19 -14.91 3.16
N PHE A 78 9.77 -13.95 2.44
CA PHE A 78 10.34 -14.21 1.13
C PHE A 78 11.53 -15.16 1.19
N ILE A 79 12.44 -15.00 2.15
CA ILE A 79 13.57 -15.91 2.37
C ILE A 79 13.07 -17.34 2.67
N ILE A 80 12.07 -17.48 3.56
CA ILE A 80 11.46 -18.77 3.87
C ILE A 80 10.82 -19.38 2.60
N THR A 81 10.11 -18.57 1.81
CA THR A 81 9.49 -19.00 0.55
C THR A 81 10.55 -19.53 -0.42
N MET A 82 11.67 -18.84 -0.59
CA MET A 82 12.78 -19.29 -1.44
C MET A 82 13.44 -20.57 -0.91
N TYR A 83 13.55 -20.70 0.42
CA TYR A 83 14.03 -21.93 1.05
C TYR A 83 13.11 -23.12 0.78
N VAL A 84 11.79 -22.92 0.81
CA VAL A 84 10.80 -23.95 0.48
C VAL A 84 10.79 -24.25 -1.03
N ASN A 85 11.00 -23.24 -1.88
CA ASN A 85 11.02 -23.37 -3.33
C ASN A 85 12.08 -24.37 -3.81
N ASN A 86 13.31 -24.27 -3.30
CA ASN A 86 14.42 -25.18 -3.60
C ASN A 86 14.50 -25.56 -5.09
N CYS A 87 14.70 -24.57 -5.95
CA CYS A 87 14.64 -24.75 -7.41
C CYS A 87 15.51 -25.92 -7.91
N PRO A 88 16.78 -26.08 -7.50
CA PRO A 88 17.65 -27.15 -8.02
C PRO A 88 17.14 -28.58 -7.76
N LYS A 89 16.29 -28.76 -6.75
CA LYS A 89 15.67 -30.05 -6.44
C LYS A 89 14.38 -30.29 -7.23
N ASN A 90 13.65 -29.22 -7.54
CA ASN A 90 12.27 -29.30 -8.01
C ASN A 90 12.10 -28.96 -9.50
N SER A 91 13.09 -28.30 -10.11
CA SER A 91 13.06 -27.83 -11.50
C SER A 91 14.28 -28.33 -12.29
N VAL A 92 14.18 -28.35 -13.62
CA VAL A 92 15.29 -28.78 -14.52
C VAL A 92 16.29 -27.67 -14.81
N SER A 93 15.84 -26.41 -14.73
CA SER A 93 16.63 -25.23 -15.03
C SER A 93 16.26 -24.16 -13.99
N CYS A 94 17.27 -23.44 -13.53
CA CYS A 94 17.14 -22.40 -12.52
C CYS A 94 17.97 -21.18 -12.95
N VAL A 95 17.66 -20.04 -12.34
CA VAL A 95 18.44 -18.80 -12.52
C VAL A 95 19.23 -18.55 -11.23
N ALA A 96 20.49 -18.12 -11.40
CA ALA A 96 21.43 -17.86 -10.32
C ALA A 96 21.78 -19.11 -9.49
N ASP A 97 22.24 -20.18 -10.17
CA ASP A 97 22.58 -21.48 -9.56
C ASP A 97 23.60 -21.41 -8.42
N PHE A 98 24.45 -20.38 -8.41
CA PHE A 98 25.42 -20.12 -7.34
C PHE A 98 24.76 -19.86 -5.97
N LEU A 99 23.47 -19.54 -5.93
CA LEU A 99 22.68 -19.38 -4.69
C LEU A 99 22.20 -20.72 -4.10
N GLY A 100 22.45 -21.83 -4.79
CA GLY A 100 22.07 -23.17 -4.35
C GLY A 100 20.57 -23.29 -4.10
N ARG A 101 20.17 -23.59 -2.86
CA ARG A 101 18.76 -23.77 -2.51
C ARG A 101 17.89 -22.52 -2.77
N PHE A 102 18.50 -21.34 -2.81
CA PHE A 102 17.82 -20.06 -3.03
C PHE A 102 17.78 -19.63 -4.50
N SER A 103 18.15 -20.49 -5.45
CA SER A 103 18.03 -20.20 -6.87
C SER A 103 16.58 -19.92 -7.28
N PHE A 104 16.43 -19.05 -8.28
CA PHE A 104 15.13 -18.61 -8.78
C PHE A 104 14.61 -19.54 -9.88
N GLN A 105 13.29 -19.54 -10.07
CA GLN A 105 12.68 -20.17 -11.24
C GLN A 105 13.11 -19.44 -12.53
N PRO A 106 13.11 -20.15 -13.68
CA PRO A 106 13.49 -19.56 -14.95
C PRO A 106 12.54 -18.46 -15.37
N PHE A 107 13.05 -17.46 -16.12
CA PHE A 107 12.29 -16.27 -16.54
C PHE A 107 11.01 -16.57 -17.32
N LYS A 108 10.92 -17.74 -17.98
CA LYS A 108 9.71 -18.20 -18.64
C LYS A 108 8.58 -18.50 -17.66
N GLU A 109 8.92 -19.03 -16.49
CA GLU A 109 7.95 -19.36 -15.43
C GLU A 109 7.71 -18.16 -14.52
N ASN A 110 8.78 -17.44 -14.13
CA ASN A 110 8.67 -16.30 -13.23
C ASN A 110 9.63 -15.17 -13.63
N PRO A 111 9.15 -14.11 -14.32
CA PRO A 111 9.99 -13.01 -14.74
C PRO A 111 10.47 -12.12 -13.58
N LEU A 112 9.91 -12.25 -12.37
CA LEU A 112 10.17 -11.37 -11.23
C LEU A 112 11.37 -11.83 -10.37
N LEU A 113 12.12 -12.85 -10.82
CA LEU A 113 13.19 -13.52 -10.05
C LEU A 113 12.65 -14.05 -8.72
N GLY A 114 11.92 -15.16 -8.77
CA GLY A 114 11.19 -15.65 -7.61
C GLY A 114 10.95 -17.15 -7.59
N PRO A 115 10.10 -17.61 -6.66
CA PRO A 115 9.71 -19.02 -6.52
C PRO A 115 8.68 -19.43 -7.58
N SER A 116 8.35 -20.72 -7.63
CA SER A 116 7.25 -21.23 -8.47
C SER A 116 5.89 -20.85 -7.91
N SER A 117 4.88 -20.80 -8.79
CA SER A 117 3.47 -20.60 -8.39
C SER A 117 2.98 -21.68 -7.41
N ALA A 118 3.41 -22.93 -7.62
CA ALA A 118 3.13 -24.05 -6.73
C ALA A 118 3.70 -23.84 -5.32
N THR A 119 4.91 -23.28 -5.21
CA THR A 119 5.51 -22.94 -3.91
C THR A 119 4.71 -21.84 -3.21
N LEU A 120 4.30 -20.79 -3.94
CA LEU A 120 3.49 -19.71 -3.39
C LEU A 120 2.13 -20.23 -2.89
N LEU A 121 1.46 -21.08 -3.66
CA LEU A 121 0.23 -21.77 -3.24
C LEU A 121 0.44 -22.56 -1.96
N LYS A 122 1.51 -23.34 -1.86
CA LYS A 122 1.86 -24.09 -0.65
C LYS A 122 2.10 -23.17 0.56
N MET A 123 2.70 -22.00 0.34
CA MET A 123 3.03 -21.03 1.38
C MET A 123 1.84 -20.18 1.86
N GLY A 124 0.69 -20.24 1.19
CA GLY A 124 -0.48 -19.46 1.57
C GLY A 124 -0.88 -18.35 0.62
N ALA A 125 -0.49 -18.44 -0.66
CA ALA A 125 -0.98 -17.53 -1.68
C ALA A 125 -2.51 -17.59 -1.78
N LEU A 126 -3.11 -16.48 -2.18
CA LEU A 126 -4.55 -16.40 -2.38
C LEU A 126 -4.90 -17.10 -3.69
N HIS A 127 -5.78 -18.09 -3.61
CA HIS A 127 -6.41 -18.74 -4.75
C HIS A 127 -7.81 -19.19 -4.29
N VAL A 128 -8.82 -18.93 -5.13
CA VAL A 128 -10.21 -18.96 -4.68
C VAL A 128 -10.66 -20.38 -4.34
N LYS A 129 -10.22 -21.36 -5.13
CA LYS A 129 -10.50 -22.78 -4.90
C LYS A 129 -10.12 -23.23 -3.49
N GLU A 130 -8.91 -22.93 -3.01
CA GLU A 130 -8.49 -23.31 -1.65
C GLU A 130 -9.24 -22.53 -0.57
N VAL A 131 -9.65 -21.29 -0.84
CA VAL A 131 -10.40 -20.48 0.12
C VAL A 131 -11.84 -21.00 0.29
N VAL A 132 -12.52 -21.27 -0.81
CA VAL A 132 -13.95 -21.64 -0.82
C VAL A 132 -14.13 -23.14 -0.64
N ASP A 133 -13.46 -23.97 -1.43
CA ASP A 133 -13.63 -25.44 -1.39
C ASP A 133 -12.77 -26.09 -0.28
N GLY A 134 -11.66 -25.44 0.08
CA GLY A 134 -10.70 -25.95 1.07
C GLY A 134 -10.86 -25.36 2.47
N ASP A 135 -11.82 -24.46 2.68
CA ASP A 135 -12.04 -23.71 3.93
C ASP A 135 -10.81 -22.92 4.42
N GLN A 136 -9.91 -22.52 3.51
CA GLN A 136 -8.64 -21.87 3.86
C GLN A 136 -8.74 -20.34 3.87
N GLY A 137 -9.74 -19.78 4.56
CA GLY A 137 -10.00 -18.34 4.63
C GLY A 137 -8.84 -17.49 5.16
N TRP A 138 -7.91 -18.10 5.91
CA TRP A 138 -6.68 -17.46 6.36
C TRP A 138 -5.78 -16.96 5.21
N ARG A 139 -5.95 -17.52 4.00
CA ARG A 139 -5.23 -17.10 2.78
C ARG A 139 -5.51 -15.65 2.38
N LEU A 140 -6.67 -15.10 2.75
CA LEU A 140 -7.03 -13.68 2.55
C LEU A 140 -6.13 -12.74 3.35
N ILE A 141 -5.50 -13.22 4.42
CA ILE A 141 -4.57 -12.46 5.24
C ILE A 141 -3.12 -12.81 4.88
N THR A 142 -2.79 -14.10 4.75
CA THR A 142 -1.40 -14.55 4.56
C THR A 142 -0.82 -14.13 3.22
N CYS A 143 -1.63 -14.02 2.17
CA CYS A 143 -1.15 -13.61 0.85
C CYS A 143 -0.47 -12.22 0.85
N ASN A 144 -0.87 -11.34 1.77
CA ASN A 144 -0.28 -10.00 1.94
C ASN A 144 1.19 -10.04 2.40
N TRP A 145 1.66 -11.18 2.92
CA TRP A 145 3.02 -11.36 3.42
C TRP A 145 3.93 -12.13 2.45
N LEU A 146 3.37 -12.65 1.36
CA LEU A 146 4.09 -13.42 0.35
C LEU A 146 4.43 -12.51 -0.83
N HIS A 147 5.53 -12.81 -1.52
CA HIS A 147 5.99 -12.02 -2.67
C HIS A 147 6.41 -12.93 -3.81
N GLY A 148 5.97 -12.60 -5.02
CA GLY A 148 6.22 -13.37 -6.23
C GLY A 148 7.65 -13.30 -6.76
N GLY A 149 8.52 -12.41 -6.24
CA GLY A 149 9.91 -12.30 -6.68
C GLY A 149 10.65 -11.13 -6.07
N VAL A 150 11.95 -11.05 -6.31
CA VAL A 150 12.85 -10.02 -5.74
C VAL A 150 12.42 -8.62 -6.16
N PHE A 151 12.16 -8.39 -7.45
CA PHE A 151 11.74 -7.06 -7.92
C PHE A 151 10.41 -6.63 -7.31
N HIS A 152 9.50 -7.58 -7.14
CA HIS A 152 8.20 -7.33 -6.52
C HIS A 152 8.35 -6.98 -5.03
N LEU A 153 9.16 -7.73 -4.29
CA LEU A 153 9.46 -7.45 -2.88
C LEU A 153 10.11 -6.07 -2.71
N LEU A 154 11.20 -5.81 -3.44
CA LEU A 154 11.95 -4.56 -3.32
C LEU A 154 11.07 -3.34 -3.55
N ALA A 155 10.26 -3.37 -4.60
CA ALA A 155 9.40 -2.26 -4.93
C ALA A 155 8.33 -2.03 -3.85
N ASN A 156 7.74 -3.09 -3.26
CA ASN A 156 6.78 -2.97 -2.16
C ASN A 156 7.45 -2.42 -0.89
N MET A 157 8.60 -2.98 -0.50
CA MET A 157 9.28 -2.59 0.75
C MET A 157 9.79 -1.15 0.69
N LEU A 158 10.35 -0.73 -0.44
CA LEU A 158 10.79 0.65 -0.61
C LEU A 158 9.59 1.62 -0.55
N SER A 159 8.46 1.25 -1.15
CA SER A 159 7.23 2.06 -1.10
C SER A 159 6.68 2.15 0.33
N LEU A 160 6.70 1.04 1.06
CA LEU A 160 6.27 0.96 2.45
C LEU A 160 7.17 1.81 3.37
N LEU A 161 8.48 1.78 3.18
CA LEU A 161 9.42 2.61 3.94
C LEU A 161 9.21 4.11 3.69
N VAL A 162 9.06 4.53 2.43
CA VAL A 162 8.92 5.95 2.09
C VAL A 162 7.58 6.51 2.58
N ILE A 163 6.49 5.80 2.29
CA ILE A 163 5.13 6.30 2.53
C ILE A 163 4.67 5.93 3.95
N GLY A 164 4.87 4.67 4.34
CA GLY A 164 4.41 4.14 5.62
C GLY A 164 5.08 4.80 6.81
N ILE A 165 6.41 5.00 6.79
CA ILE A 165 7.13 5.64 7.92
C ILE A 165 6.61 7.05 8.17
N ARG A 166 6.33 7.79 7.09
CA ARG A 166 5.77 9.14 7.20
C ARG A 166 4.41 9.09 7.89
N LEU A 167 3.51 8.23 7.43
CA LEU A 167 2.17 8.10 8.00
C LEU A 167 2.22 7.63 9.46
N GLU A 168 3.12 6.69 9.79
CA GLU A 168 3.29 6.17 11.15
C GLU A 168 3.80 7.24 12.11
N ARG A 169 4.77 8.06 11.70
CA ARG A 169 5.27 9.19 12.51
C ARG A 169 4.17 10.20 12.86
N GLU A 170 3.22 10.37 11.95
CA GLU A 170 2.19 11.38 12.04
C GLU A 170 0.94 10.92 12.81
N PHE A 171 0.48 9.70 12.57
CA PHE A 171 -0.77 9.17 13.13
C PHE A 171 -0.57 8.08 14.18
N GLY A 172 0.63 7.52 14.27
CA GLY A 172 0.97 6.45 15.19
C GLY A 172 0.73 5.06 14.63
N PHE A 173 1.45 4.09 15.19
CA PHE A 173 1.52 2.72 14.70
C PHE A 173 0.17 1.99 14.71
N ILE A 174 -0.70 2.21 15.72
CA ILE A 174 -1.99 1.51 15.81
C ILE A 174 -2.87 1.81 14.60
N ARG A 175 -3.03 3.09 14.26
CA ARG A 175 -3.90 3.53 13.17
C ARG A 175 -3.36 3.07 11.82
N VAL A 176 -2.07 3.22 11.61
CA VAL A 176 -1.41 2.78 10.36
C VAL A 176 -1.44 1.26 10.23
N GLY A 177 -1.25 0.52 11.32
CA GLY A 177 -1.36 -0.93 11.34
C GLY A 177 -2.76 -1.42 11.00
N LEU A 178 -3.81 -0.82 11.59
CA LEU A 178 -5.20 -1.16 11.26
C LEU A 178 -5.54 -0.86 9.79
N ILE A 179 -5.13 0.30 9.27
CA ILE A 179 -5.31 0.64 7.86
C ILE A 179 -4.61 -0.41 6.98
N TYR A 180 -3.34 -0.73 7.27
CA TYR A 180 -2.57 -1.69 6.48
C TYR A 180 -3.24 -3.07 6.44
N ILE A 181 -3.60 -3.64 7.61
CA ILE A 181 -4.17 -4.99 7.69
C ILE A 181 -5.56 -5.06 7.07
N ILE A 182 -6.45 -4.11 7.39
CA ILE A 182 -7.84 -4.14 6.90
C ILE A 182 -7.88 -3.83 5.40
N SER A 183 -7.07 -2.90 4.90
CA SER A 183 -6.95 -2.65 3.46
C SER A 183 -6.32 -3.82 2.71
N GLY A 184 -5.32 -4.49 3.29
CA GLY A 184 -4.79 -5.73 2.73
C GLY A 184 -5.90 -6.77 2.56
N PHE A 185 -6.69 -7.01 3.61
CA PHE A 185 -7.85 -7.90 3.55
C PHE A 185 -8.88 -7.47 2.50
N GLY A 186 -9.24 -6.18 2.44
CA GLY A 186 -10.18 -5.66 1.44
C GLY A 186 -9.68 -5.81 0.00
N GLY A 187 -8.36 -5.66 -0.21
CA GLY A 187 -7.71 -5.96 -1.49
C GLY A 187 -7.80 -7.44 -1.84
N SER A 188 -7.39 -8.32 -0.93
CA SER A 188 -7.48 -9.78 -1.11
C SER A 188 -8.91 -10.25 -1.38
N LEU A 189 -9.90 -9.66 -0.70
CA LEU A 189 -11.31 -9.97 -0.90
C LEU A 189 -11.80 -9.57 -2.30
N MET A 190 -11.47 -8.35 -2.75
CA MET A 190 -11.84 -7.90 -4.09
C MET A 190 -11.12 -8.72 -5.17
N SER A 191 -9.84 -9.05 -4.98
CA SER A 191 -9.11 -9.96 -5.86
C SER A 191 -9.81 -11.32 -5.98
N ALA A 192 -10.15 -11.95 -4.86
CA ALA A 192 -10.81 -13.26 -4.85
C ALA A 192 -12.20 -13.26 -5.51
N LEU A 193 -12.91 -12.13 -5.52
CA LEU A 193 -14.22 -12.03 -6.19
C LEU A 193 -14.10 -11.94 -7.71
N PHE A 194 -13.01 -11.37 -8.24
CA PHE A 194 -12.85 -11.11 -9.68
C PHE A 194 -11.82 -12.02 -10.38
N LEU A 195 -10.88 -12.61 -9.64
CA LEU A 195 -9.81 -13.45 -10.14
C LEU A 195 -9.93 -14.87 -9.57
N GLN A 196 -10.61 -15.76 -10.31
CA GLN A 196 -10.88 -17.14 -9.86
C GLN A 196 -9.70 -18.09 -10.07
N SER A 197 -9.00 -17.97 -11.20
CA SER A 197 -7.96 -18.92 -11.64
C SER A 197 -6.54 -18.52 -11.26
N ASN A 198 -6.32 -17.25 -10.93
CA ASN A 198 -4.99 -16.70 -10.69
C ASN A 198 -4.60 -16.75 -9.22
N ILE A 199 -3.30 -16.91 -8.97
CA ILE A 199 -2.74 -16.74 -7.64
C ILE A 199 -2.46 -15.26 -7.39
N SER A 200 -2.78 -14.79 -6.19
CA SER A 200 -2.48 -13.42 -5.76
C SER A 200 -1.61 -13.43 -4.50
N VAL A 201 -0.57 -12.60 -4.52
CA VAL A 201 0.38 -12.41 -3.43
C VAL A 201 0.87 -10.97 -3.44
N GLY A 202 1.25 -10.46 -2.27
CA GLY A 202 1.94 -9.18 -2.13
C GLY A 202 1.25 -8.22 -1.19
N ALA A 203 2.06 -7.39 -0.55
CA ALA A 203 1.61 -6.31 0.33
C ALA A 203 0.95 -5.12 -0.40
N SER A 204 0.85 -5.18 -1.73
CA SER A 204 0.49 -4.03 -2.56
C SER A 204 -0.95 -3.55 -2.33
N GLY A 205 -1.90 -4.45 -2.03
CA GLY A 205 -3.26 -4.04 -1.67
C GLY A 205 -3.27 -3.16 -0.41
N ALA A 206 -2.51 -3.54 0.61
CA ALA A 206 -2.34 -2.75 1.83
C ALA A 206 -1.63 -1.40 1.56
N LEU A 207 -0.63 -1.38 0.67
CA LEU A 207 0.04 -0.14 0.25
C LEU A 207 -0.90 0.83 -0.47
N PHE A 208 -1.73 0.32 -1.37
CA PHE A 208 -2.79 1.11 -2.00
C PHE A 208 -3.81 1.61 -0.97
N GLY A 209 -4.07 0.83 0.09
CA GLY A 209 -4.84 1.29 1.24
C GLY A 209 -4.21 2.46 1.98
N ILE A 210 -2.90 2.43 2.21
CA ILE A 210 -2.16 3.57 2.77
C ILE A 210 -2.33 4.80 1.87
N LEU A 211 -2.17 4.66 0.55
CA LEU A 211 -2.39 5.76 -0.41
C LEU A 211 -3.84 6.30 -0.38
N GLY A 212 -4.83 5.41 -0.33
CA GLY A 212 -6.23 5.78 -0.18
C GLY A 212 -6.50 6.56 1.10
N SER A 213 -5.93 6.10 2.22
CA SER A 213 -6.09 6.77 3.50
C SER A 213 -5.49 8.19 3.51
N MET A 214 -4.34 8.37 2.83
CA MET A 214 -3.73 9.68 2.64
C MET A 214 -4.61 10.62 1.82
N LEU A 215 -5.31 10.11 0.80
CA LEU A 215 -6.24 10.92 0.01
C LEU A 215 -7.41 11.41 0.88
N SER A 216 -8.00 10.55 1.70
CA SER A 216 -9.07 10.93 2.63
C SER A 216 -8.62 11.92 3.70
N GLU A 217 -7.39 11.76 4.20
CA GLU A 217 -6.77 12.70 5.13
C GLU A 217 -6.65 14.09 4.51
N LEU A 218 -6.16 14.15 3.27
CA LEU A 218 -5.99 15.38 2.52
C LEU A 218 -7.34 16.07 2.25
N ILE A 219 -8.37 15.31 1.86
CA ILE A 219 -9.73 15.82 1.66
C ILE A 219 -10.31 16.36 2.97
N THR A 220 -10.17 15.62 4.07
CA THR A 220 -10.72 15.97 5.38
C THR A 220 -10.07 17.24 5.96
N ASN A 221 -8.78 17.40 5.70
CA ASN A 221 -7.92 18.45 6.26
C ASN A 221 -7.46 19.47 5.21
N TRP A 222 -8.23 19.65 4.13
CA TRP A 222 -7.92 20.49 2.98
C TRP A 222 -7.38 21.89 3.30
N THR A 223 -7.85 22.49 4.39
CA THR A 223 -7.48 23.86 4.81
C THR A 223 -6.10 23.97 5.45
N ILE A 224 -5.46 22.86 5.82
CA ILE A 224 -4.16 22.83 6.52
C ILE A 224 -2.99 22.87 5.53
N TYR A 225 -3.21 22.41 4.29
CA TYR A 225 -2.16 22.28 3.29
C TYR A 225 -1.97 23.56 2.47
N ALA A 226 -0.76 24.13 2.53
CA ALA A 226 -0.39 25.32 1.75
C ALA A 226 -0.54 25.08 0.23
N ASN A 227 0.00 23.97 -0.26
CA ASN A 227 -0.06 23.55 -1.67
C ASN A 227 -1.03 22.38 -1.88
N LYS A 228 -2.28 22.54 -1.43
CA LYS A 228 -3.32 21.50 -1.44
C LYS A 228 -3.60 20.91 -2.83
N VAL A 229 -3.71 21.76 -3.86
CA VAL A 229 -4.00 21.30 -5.23
C VAL A 229 -2.84 20.48 -5.79
N ALA A 230 -1.60 20.96 -5.64
CA ALA A 230 -0.42 20.22 -6.08
C ALA A 230 -0.31 18.87 -5.37
N SER A 231 -0.48 18.84 -4.04
CA SER A 231 -0.41 17.59 -3.27
C SER A 231 -1.50 16.59 -3.69
N PHE A 232 -2.71 17.08 -3.94
CA PHE A 232 -3.83 16.27 -4.42
C PHE A 232 -3.57 15.69 -5.81
N VAL A 233 -3.16 16.53 -6.77
CA VAL A 233 -2.86 16.11 -8.14
C VAL A 233 -1.69 15.12 -8.15
N THR A 234 -0.61 15.39 -7.41
CA THR A 234 0.52 14.46 -7.30
C THR A 234 0.09 13.11 -6.76
N LEU A 235 -0.74 13.07 -5.71
CA LEU A 235 -1.24 11.81 -5.16
C LEU A 235 -2.11 11.06 -6.17
N LEU A 236 -3.00 11.75 -6.89
CA LEU A 236 -3.81 11.14 -7.96
C LEU A 236 -2.97 10.59 -9.10
N VAL A 237 -1.93 11.32 -9.54
CA VAL A 237 -1.01 10.85 -10.57
C VAL A 237 -0.27 9.60 -10.11
N ILE A 238 0.21 9.57 -8.86
CA ILE A 238 0.86 8.38 -8.28
C ILE A 238 -0.10 7.18 -8.29
N ILE A 239 -1.35 7.37 -7.88
CA ILE A 239 -2.37 6.31 -7.88
C ILE A 239 -2.62 5.81 -9.30
N ALA A 240 -2.87 6.72 -10.25
CA ALA A 240 -3.15 6.40 -11.64
C ALA A 240 -2.00 5.66 -12.32
N VAL A 241 -0.75 6.12 -12.10
CA VAL A 241 0.44 5.46 -12.65
C VAL A 241 0.63 4.07 -12.07
N ASN A 242 0.39 3.85 -10.77
CA ASN A 242 0.53 2.50 -10.20
C ASN A 242 -0.58 1.56 -10.68
N LEU A 243 -1.82 2.02 -10.84
CA LEU A 243 -2.90 1.23 -11.47
C LEU A 243 -2.61 0.92 -12.94
N ALA A 244 -2.04 1.87 -13.70
CA ALA A 244 -1.65 1.65 -15.07
C ALA A 244 -0.53 0.59 -15.18
N VAL A 245 0.43 0.61 -14.27
CA VAL A 245 1.47 -0.44 -14.17
C VAL A 245 0.86 -1.79 -13.82
N GLY A 246 -0.23 -1.84 -13.06
CA GLY A 246 -0.87 -3.10 -12.71
C GLY A 246 -1.71 -3.74 -13.82
N ILE A 247 -1.78 -3.12 -15.01
CA ILE A 247 -2.29 -3.75 -16.23
C ILE A 247 -1.28 -4.78 -16.79
N LEU A 248 -0.03 -4.73 -16.32
CA LEU A 248 0.99 -5.70 -16.69
C LEU A 248 0.64 -7.09 -16.13
N PRO A 249 0.97 -8.16 -16.87
CA PRO A 249 0.74 -9.53 -16.40
C PRO A 249 1.48 -9.77 -15.08
N HIS A 250 0.90 -10.61 -14.21
CA HIS A 250 1.38 -10.92 -12.86
C HIS A 250 1.15 -9.83 -11.79
N VAL A 251 0.48 -8.72 -12.13
CA VAL A 251 0.05 -7.71 -11.15
C VAL A 251 -1.45 -7.78 -10.94
N ASP A 252 -1.86 -7.73 -9.67
CA ASP A 252 -3.26 -7.83 -9.28
C ASP A 252 -3.86 -6.44 -9.03
N ASN A 253 -4.49 -5.89 -10.07
CA ASN A 253 -5.15 -4.58 -9.99
C ASN A 253 -6.44 -4.60 -9.16
N PHE A 254 -7.15 -5.72 -9.07
CA PHE A 254 -8.32 -5.81 -8.20
C PHE A 254 -7.93 -5.71 -6.72
N ALA A 255 -6.80 -6.31 -6.34
CA ALA A 255 -6.24 -6.12 -5.00
C ALA A 255 -5.86 -4.65 -4.74
N HIS A 256 -5.31 -3.95 -5.73
CA HIS A 256 -4.97 -2.52 -5.60
C HIS A 256 -6.22 -1.65 -5.44
N ILE A 257 -7.25 -1.87 -6.26
CA ILE A 257 -8.52 -1.13 -6.21
C ILE A 257 -9.24 -1.40 -4.88
N GLY A 258 -9.38 -2.67 -4.48
CA GLY A 258 -10.05 -3.06 -3.25
C GLY A 258 -9.33 -2.53 -2.01
N GLY A 259 -8.00 -2.60 -2.02
CA GLY A 259 -7.16 -2.05 -0.96
C GLY A 259 -7.28 -0.53 -0.87
N PHE A 260 -7.22 0.17 -2.01
CA PHE A 260 -7.39 1.62 -2.09
C PHE A 260 -8.74 2.07 -1.57
N LEU A 261 -9.85 1.47 -2.03
CA LEU A 261 -11.20 1.82 -1.61
C LEU A 261 -11.39 1.60 -0.11
N THR A 262 -10.93 0.47 0.40
CA THR A 262 -10.96 0.16 1.83
C THR A 262 -10.16 1.18 2.63
N GLY A 263 -8.92 1.48 2.20
CA GLY A 263 -8.05 2.43 2.88
C GLY A 263 -8.56 3.87 2.82
N PHE A 264 -9.19 4.27 1.71
CA PHE A 264 -9.86 5.56 1.55
C PHE A 264 -10.97 5.72 2.59
N LEU A 265 -11.87 4.74 2.72
CA LEU A 265 -12.92 4.80 3.73
C LEU A 265 -12.33 4.78 5.16
N LEU A 266 -11.35 3.92 5.43
CA LEU A 266 -10.66 3.87 6.73
C LEU A 266 -9.90 5.16 7.07
N GLY A 267 -9.45 5.92 6.08
CA GLY A 267 -8.84 7.23 6.26
C GLY A 267 -9.79 8.21 6.95
N PHE A 268 -11.07 8.23 6.56
CA PHE A 268 -12.09 9.05 7.25
C PHE A 268 -12.37 8.56 8.68
N VAL A 269 -12.18 7.26 8.95
CA VAL A 269 -12.40 6.65 10.27
C VAL A 269 -11.23 6.91 11.23
N PHE A 270 -10.00 6.64 10.80
CA PHE A 270 -8.83 6.61 11.66
C PHE A 270 -7.96 7.88 11.58
N LEU A 271 -7.96 8.61 10.46
CA LEU A 271 -7.08 9.77 10.26
C LEU A 271 -7.79 11.11 10.52
N ILE A 272 -8.91 11.10 11.24
CA ILE A 272 -9.61 12.31 11.65
C ILE A 272 -8.77 13.15 12.64
N ARG A 273 -8.59 14.45 12.33
CA ARG A 273 -7.90 15.41 13.19
C ARG A 273 -8.87 16.32 13.92
N PRO A 274 -8.61 16.63 15.21
CA PRO A 274 -9.39 17.61 15.94
C PRO A 274 -9.13 19.02 15.40
N GLN A 275 -10.11 19.91 15.53
CA GLN A 275 -9.98 21.29 15.11
C GLN A 275 -8.90 22.03 15.91
N PHE A 276 -8.13 22.88 15.24
CA PHE A 276 -7.09 23.71 15.87
C PHE A 276 -7.64 24.51 17.07
N GLY A 277 -8.83 25.11 16.93
CA GLY A 277 -9.45 25.90 18.00
C GLY A 277 -9.84 25.11 19.25
N TRP A 278 -10.09 23.80 19.15
CA TRP A 278 -10.32 22.93 20.31
C TRP A 278 -9.00 22.55 20.99
N VAL A 279 -7.95 22.34 20.20
CA VAL A 279 -6.60 22.03 20.71
C VAL A 279 -6.01 23.25 21.42
N SER A 280 -6.11 24.45 20.83
CA SER A 280 -5.59 25.69 21.41
C SER A 280 -6.25 26.05 22.73
N GLN A 281 -7.55 25.76 22.88
CA GLN A 281 -8.29 25.97 24.14
C GLN A 281 -7.72 25.13 25.30
N ARG A 282 -7.21 23.91 25.04
CA ARG A 282 -6.60 23.05 26.08
C ARG A 282 -5.24 23.53 26.57
N TYR A 283 -4.56 24.35 25.78
CA TYR A 283 -3.24 24.91 26.12
C TYR A 283 -3.32 26.41 26.43
N ALA A 284 -4.53 26.97 26.51
CA ALA A 284 -4.73 28.38 26.82
C ALA A 284 -4.45 28.67 28.31
N PRO A 285 -3.87 29.83 28.66
CA PRO A 285 -3.66 30.22 30.05
C PRO A 285 -4.98 30.31 30.83
N PRO A 286 -4.97 30.05 32.15
CA PRO A 286 -6.13 30.26 33.01
C PRO A 286 -6.66 31.71 32.88
N GLY A 287 -7.96 31.88 32.62
CA GLY A 287 -8.61 33.19 32.45
C GLY A 287 -8.95 33.58 31.00
N HIS A 288 -8.50 32.83 29.99
CA HIS A 288 -8.89 33.05 28.60
C HIS A 288 -10.24 32.36 28.29
N SER A 289 -11.35 33.10 28.41
CA SER A 289 -12.68 32.58 28.08
C SER A 289 -12.90 32.61 26.56
N SER A 290 -12.54 31.52 25.87
CA SER A 290 -12.90 31.31 24.47
C SER A 290 -14.15 30.43 24.37
N SER A 291 -15.11 30.79 23.50
CA SER A 291 -16.27 29.95 23.16
C SER A 291 -15.83 28.52 22.82
N ALA A 292 -16.46 27.53 23.48
CA ALA A 292 -16.12 26.12 23.32
C ALA A 292 -16.34 25.68 21.87
N ARG A 293 -15.25 25.50 21.12
CA ARG A 293 -15.34 24.96 19.76
C ARG A 293 -15.46 23.43 19.83
N PRO A 294 -16.34 22.80 19.04
CA PRO A 294 -16.46 21.35 19.01
C PRO A 294 -15.16 20.72 18.51
N LYS A 295 -14.82 19.54 19.06
CA LYS A 295 -13.59 18.80 18.71
C LYS A 295 -13.49 18.50 17.22
N PHE A 296 -14.61 18.17 16.57
CA PHE A 296 -14.69 17.82 15.15
C PHE A 296 -15.78 18.65 14.45
N LYS A 297 -15.58 18.93 13.16
CA LYS A 297 -16.61 19.58 12.32
C LYS A 297 -17.74 18.60 11.99
N LYS A 298 -18.96 19.11 11.77
CA LYS A 298 -20.14 18.27 11.45
C LYS A 298 -19.89 17.34 10.25
N TYR A 299 -19.28 17.84 9.17
CA TYR A 299 -18.97 17.01 8.00
C TYR A 299 -17.98 15.88 8.32
N GLN A 300 -17.01 16.09 9.24
CA GLN A 300 -16.06 15.05 9.63
C GLN A 300 -16.77 13.92 10.38
N CYS A 301 -17.74 14.24 11.24
CA CYS A 301 -18.55 13.23 11.93
C CYS A 301 -19.44 12.45 10.95
N ILE A 302 -20.04 13.13 9.96
CA ILE A 302 -20.86 12.48 8.93
C ILE A 302 -20.01 11.53 8.09
N LEU A 303 -18.86 12.01 7.57
CA LEU A 303 -17.94 11.19 6.79
C LEU A 303 -17.42 9.99 7.59
N TRP A 304 -17.12 10.18 8.88
CA TRP A 304 -16.72 9.12 9.78
C TRP A 304 -17.79 8.04 9.90
N ALA A 305 -19.04 8.42 10.18
CA ALA A 305 -20.15 7.46 10.37
C ALA A 305 -20.49 6.72 9.08
N VAL A 306 -20.60 7.44 7.95
CA VAL A 306 -20.89 6.84 6.64
C VAL A 306 -19.77 5.89 6.23
N SER A 307 -18.50 6.30 6.36
CA SER A 307 -17.36 5.46 5.97
C SER A 307 -17.26 4.20 6.83
N LEU A 308 -17.54 4.30 8.14
CA LEU A 308 -17.55 3.14 9.03
C LEU A 308 -18.62 2.12 8.61
N ILE A 309 -19.84 2.59 8.31
CA ILE A 309 -20.93 1.73 7.83
C ILE A 309 -20.55 1.07 6.50
N LEU A 310 -20.04 1.85 5.54
CA LEU A 310 -19.66 1.33 4.22
C LEU A 310 -18.56 0.27 4.29
N VAL A 311 -17.55 0.45 5.15
CA VAL A 311 -16.49 -0.56 5.34
C VAL A 311 -17.05 -1.86 5.93
N ILE A 312 -17.87 -1.75 6.99
CA ILE A 312 -18.44 -2.93 7.65
C ILE A 312 -19.34 -3.69 6.69
N VAL A 313 -20.28 -3.00 6.04
CA VAL A 313 -21.23 -3.60 5.10
C VAL A 313 -20.50 -4.14 3.88
N GLY A 314 -19.60 -3.37 3.27
CA GLY A 314 -18.86 -3.76 2.07
C GLY A 314 -17.99 -5.00 2.29
N LEU A 315 -17.20 -5.04 3.36
CA LEU A 315 -16.36 -6.21 3.67
C LEU A 315 -17.21 -7.43 4.04
N SER A 316 -18.31 -7.25 4.78
CA SER A 316 -19.20 -8.35 5.15
C SER A 316 -19.92 -8.95 3.93
N LEU A 317 -20.48 -8.09 3.07
CA LEU A 317 -21.14 -8.53 1.84
C LEU A 317 -20.16 -9.19 0.89
N GLY A 318 -18.98 -8.60 0.69
CA GLY A 318 -17.93 -9.19 -0.14
C GLY A 318 -17.51 -10.58 0.36
N LEU A 319 -17.35 -10.73 1.68
CA LEU A 319 -16.99 -12.02 2.28
C LEU A 319 -18.11 -13.06 2.10
N ILE A 320 -19.37 -12.67 2.30
CA ILE A 320 -20.53 -13.54 2.06
C ILE A 320 -20.59 -13.96 0.59
N MET A 321 -20.36 -13.04 -0.35
CA MET A 321 -20.34 -13.34 -1.78
C MET A 321 -19.22 -14.33 -2.13
N LEU A 322 -18.01 -14.11 -1.59
CA LEU A 322 -16.87 -14.99 -1.81
C LEU A 322 -17.15 -16.40 -1.28
N LEU A 323 -17.63 -16.52 -0.05
CA LEU A 323 -17.94 -17.82 0.58
C LEU A 323 -19.12 -18.54 -0.08
N ARG A 324 -19.95 -17.83 -0.86
CA ARG A 324 -20.99 -18.42 -1.71
C ARG A 324 -20.48 -18.83 -3.10
N GLY A 325 -19.18 -18.66 -3.38
CA GLY A 325 -18.59 -18.97 -4.68
C GLY A 325 -19.04 -18.01 -5.80
N VAL A 326 -19.46 -16.78 -5.45
CA VAL A 326 -19.89 -15.80 -6.46
C VAL A 326 -18.66 -15.26 -7.19
N ASN A 327 -18.62 -15.44 -8.51
CA ASN A 327 -17.65 -14.79 -9.37
C ASN A 327 -18.21 -13.45 -9.88
N ALA A 328 -17.67 -12.35 -9.38
CA ALA A 328 -18.09 -11.00 -9.77
C ALA A 328 -17.67 -10.66 -11.21
N ASN A 329 -16.67 -11.34 -11.76
CA ASN A 329 -16.23 -11.15 -13.15
C ASN A 329 -17.32 -11.54 -14.16
N ASP A 330 -18.14 -12.56 -13.84
CA ASP A 330 -19.25 -13.00 -14.71
C ASP A 330 -20.31 -11.91 -14.92
N HIS A 331 -20.35 -10.92 -14.03
CA HIS A 331 -21.30 -9.81 -14.06
C HIS A 331 -20.72 -8.56 -14.74
N CYS A 332 -19.49 -8.63 -15.26
CA CYS A 332 -18.77 -7.48 -15.81
C CYS A 332 -17.89 -7.87 -17.01
N SER A 333 -18.40 -7.63 -18.22
CA SER A 333 -17.74 -8.00 -19.47
C SER A 333 -16.44 -7.25 -19.80
N TRP A 334 -16.05 -6.22 -19.02
CA TRP A 334 -14.83 -5.45 -19.23
C TRP A 334 -13.84 -5.56 -18.06
N CYS A 335 -14.24 -6.21 -16.97
CA CYS A 335 -13.46 -6.27 -15.74
C CYS A 335 -12.15 -7.03 -15.92
N HIS A 336 -12.08 -8.02 -16.82
CA HIS A 336 -10.83 -8.73 -17.11
C HIS A 336 -9.71 -7.80 -17.61
N TYR A 337 -10.05 -6.72 -18.33
CA TYR A 337 -9.08 -5.73 -18.81
C TYR A 337 -8.49 -4.86 -17.70
N LEU A 338 -9.10 -4.82 -16.52
CA LEU A 338 -8.55 -4.08 -15.38
C LEU A 338 -7.27 -4.74 -14.86
N SER A 339 -7.16 -6.07 -14.92
CA SER A 339 -5.96 -6.78 -14.43
C SER A 339 -4.99 -7.16 -15.54
N CYS A 340 -5.45 -7.36 -16.77
CA CYS A 340 -4.55 -7.62 -17.87
C CYS A 340 -5.15 -7.19 -19.21
N VAL A 341 -4.41 -6.36 -19.96
CA VAL A 341 -4.75 -6.03 -21.35
C VAL A 341 -3.83 -6.81 -22.27
N PRO A 342 -4.34 -7.70 -23.14
CA PRO A 342 -3.49 -8.48 -24.04
C PRO A 342 -2.85 -7.57 -25.09
N THR A 343 -1.58 -7.79 -25.42
CA THR A 343 -0.85 -7.03 -26.45
C THR A 343 -0.04 -7.96 -27.34
N SER A 344 0.55 -7.44 -28.42
CA SER A 344 1.46 -8.23 -29.26
C SER A 344 2.73 -8.72 -28.54
N ARG A 345 3.01 -8.19 -27.33
CA ARG A 345 4.18 -8.55 -26.51
C ARG A 345 3.86 -9.48 -25.35
N TRP A 346 2.59 -9.67 -24.95
CA TRP A 346 2.21 -10.56 -23.85
C TRP A 346 0.74 -11.02 -23.92
N SER A 347 0.48 -12.21 -23.38
CA SER A 347 -0.87 -12.82 -23.28
C SER A 347 -1.44 -12.69 -21.86
N CYS A 348 -2.77 -12.61 -21.77
CA CYS A 348 -3.52 -12.60 -20.51
C CYS A 348 -4.18 -13.95 -20.20
N ASN A 349 -4.00 -14.96 -21.07
CA ASN A 349 -4.54 -16.29 -20.84
C ASN A 349 -3.71 -16.97 -19.76
N THR A 350 -4.33 -17.17 -18.59
CA THR A 350 -3.76 -17.87 -17.45
C THR A 350 -4.49 -19.19 -17.17
N GLU A 351 -5.03 -19.81 -18.22
CA GLU A 351 -5.42 -21.22 -18.17
C GLU A 351 -4.22 -22.00 -17.64
N PRO A 352 -4.38 -22.83 -16.60
CA PRO A 352 -3.31 -23.70 -16.14
C PRO A 352 -2.76 -24.45 -17.35
N ALA A 353 -1.45 -24.42 -17.54
CA ALA A 353 -0.77 -25.25 -18.52
C ALA A 353 -1.07 -26.72 -18.19
N TYR A 354 -2.14 -27.26 -18.77
CA TYR A 354 -2.44 -28.68 -18.71
C TYR A 354 -1.55 -29.36 -19.74
N CYS A 355 -0.82 -30.37 -19.28
CA CYS A 355 -0.08 -31.25 -20.16
C CYS A 355 -0.28 -32.70 -19.69
N SER A 356 -0.25 -33.61 -20.64
CA SER A 356 -0.04 -35.03 -20.35
C SER A 356 1.45 -35.33 -20.41
N SER A 357 1.91 -36.24 -19.56
CA SER A 357 3.30 -36.69 -19.55
C SER A 357 3.38 -38.21 -19.63
N THR A 358 4.22 -38.73 -20.52
CA THR A 358 4.52 -40.16 -20.62
C THR A 358 6.01 -40.38 -20.39
N GLN A 359 6.36 -41.25 -19.45
CA GLN A 359 7.75 -41.58 -19.15
C GLN A 359 8.10 -42.96 -19.71
N LEU A 360 9.10 -43.01 -20.60
CA LEU A 360 9.63 -44.26 -21.16
C LEU A 360 11.14 -44.33 -20.86
N GLY A 361 11.52 -45.14 -19.88
CA GLY A 361 12.92 -45.27 -19.45
C GLY A 361 13.50 -43.94 -18.95
N SER A 362 14.53 -43.44 -19.64
CA SER A 362 15.19 -42.17 -19.34
C SER A 362 14.61 -40.95 -20.08
N GLN A 363 13.49 -41.12 -20.80
CA GLN A 363 12.83 -40.05 -21.54
C GLN A 363 11.47 -39.72 -20.95
N VAL A 364 11.17 -38.41 -20.88
CA VAL A 364 9.87 -37.86 -20.49
C VAL A 364 9.31 -37.10 -21.68
N ASN A 365 8.18 -37.55 -22.21
CA ASN A 365 7.41 -36.85 -23.24
C ASN A 365 6.36 -36.00 -22.55
N VAL A 366 6.40 -34.68 -22.77
CA VAL A 366 5.39 -33.73 -22.28
C VAL A 366 4.60 -33.22 -23.48
N THR A 367 3.28 -33.37 -23.44
CA THR A 367 2.34 -32.93 -24.48
C THR A 367 1.39 -31.89 -23.92
N CYS A 368 1.45 -30.67 -24.46
CA CYS A 368 0.57 -29.58 -24.04
C CYS A 368 -0.86 -29.79 -24.54
N SER A 369 -1.84 -29.71 -23.64
CA SER A 369 -3.27 -29.89 -23.96
C SER A 369 -3.83 -28.75 -24.81
N THR A 370 -3.23 -27.55 -24.73
CA THR A 370 -3.72 -26.35 -25.42
C THR A 370 -3.38 -26.32 -26.91
N ASN A 371 -2.20 -26.82 -27.30
CA ASN A 371 -1.71 -26.74 -28.69
C ASN A 371 -1.26 -28.10 -29.25
N GLY A 372 -1.37 -29.19 -28.49
CA GLY A 372 -0.97 -30.55 -28.89
C GLY A 372 0.54 -30.75 -29.07
N ARG A 373 1.37 -29.75 -28.77
CA ARG A 373 2.81 -29.80 -28.99
C ARG A 373 3.45 -30.77 -28.01
N THR A 374 4.14 -31.78 -28.54
CA THR A 374 4.87 -32.76 -27.75
C THR A 374 6.36 -32.47 -27.77
N THR A 375 7.03 -32.57 -26.63
CA THR A 375 8.49 -32.41 -26.53
C THR A 375 9.06 -33.47 -25.60
N THR A 376 10.16 -34.07 -26.05
CA THR A 376 10.85 -35.15 -25.35
C THR A 376 12.06 -34.58 -24.62
N TYR A 377 12.13 -34.86 -23.32
CA TYR A 377 13.26 -34.50 -22.46
C TYR A 377 13.98 -35.75 -21.98
N PHE A 378 15.32 -35.72 -21.98
CA PHE A 378 16.12 -36.82 -21.42
C PHE A 378 16.34 -36.56 -19.93
N LEU A 379 15.53 -37.20 -19.09
CA LEU A 379 15.56 -37.06 -17.63
C LEU A 379 15.30 -38.42 -16.96
N PRO A 380 16.35 -39.17 -16.57
CA PRO A 380 16.18 -40.45 -15.89
C PRO A 380 15.63 -40.25 -14.47
N GLY A 381 14.49 -40.87 -14.17
CA GLY A 381 13.88 -40.82 -12.83
C GLY A 381 13.28 -39.46 -12.45
N ALA A 382 12.70 -38.73 -13.41
CA ALA A 382 12.09 -37.42 -13.16
C ALA A 382 11.03 -37.48 -12.05
N SER A 383 11.14 -36.59 -11.06
CA SER A 383 10.10 -36.40 -10.05
C SER A 383 8.86 -35.72 -10.64
N SER A 384 7.70 -35.90 -9.99
CA SER A 384 6.44 -35.25 -10.39
C SER A 384 6.58 -33.72 -10.46
N SER A 385 7.34 -33.11 -9.55
CA SER A 385 7.63 -31.66 -9.57
C SER A 385 8.43 -31.22 -10.79
N GLN A 386 9.42 -32.02 -11.22
CA GLN A 386 10.22 -31.71 -12.40
C GLN A 386 9.40 -31.82 -13.68
N ILE A 387 8.53 -32.83 -13.77
CA ILE A 387 7.58 -32.99 -14.88
C ILE A 387 6.64 -31.78 -14.94
N GLN A 388 6.14 -31.32 -13.80
CA GLN A 388 5.26 -30.15 -13.74
C GLN A 388 6.00 -28.85 -14.07
N SER A 389 7.28 -28.71 -13.71
CA SER A 389 8.11 -27.58 -14.14
C SER A 389 8.28 -27.58 -15.67
N LEU A 390 8.61 -28.72 -16.28
CA LEU A 390 8.70 -28.88 -17.74
C LEU A 390 7.38 -28.55 -18.44
N CYS A 391 6.26 -29.01 -17.87
CA CYS A 391 4.91 -28.68 -18.32
C CYS A 391 4.68 -27.18 -18.36
N SER A 392 4.96 -26.49 -17.25
CA SER A 392 4.78 -25.05 -17.16
C SER A 392 5.64 -24.31 -18.17
N GLN A 393 6.92 -24.68 -18.34
CA GLN A 393 7.84 -24.00 -19.26
C GLN A 393 7.50 -24.20 -20.74
N GLN A 394 6.91 -25.34 -21.08
CA GLN A 394 6.62 -25.71 -22.47
C GLN A 394 5.24 -25.22 -22.92
N CYS A 395 4.28 -25.15 -22.01
CA CYS A 395 2.89 -24.84 -22.32
C CYS A 395 2.47 -23.42 -21.88
N SER A 396 3.36 -22.66 -21.22
CA SER A 396 3.20 -21.22 -20.90
C SER A 396 3.38 -20.30 -22.10
#